data_AF-A0A485B946-F1
#
_entry.id   AF-A0A485B946-F1
#
_cell.length_a   1.000
_cell.length_b   1.000
_cell.length_c   1.000
_cell.angle_alpha   90.00
_cell.angle_beta   90.00
_cell.angle_gamma   90.00
#
_symmetry.space_group_name_H-M   'P 1'
#
loop_
_entity.id
_entity.type
_entity.pdbx_description
1 polymer ?
#
loop_
_entity_poly.entity_id
_entity_poly.type
_entity_poly.pdbx_seq_one_letter_code
_entity_poly.pdbx_strand_id
1 'polypeptide(L)'
;MNSRAIIFDLDDTIFATEEFKPYLRTEFGRETIPGLIERGEIEVRERHQGVVEYINELINNGIAIFIFSDSPSAYCFAILDKGGVNVSRDNVYCSQHKPTVDDNNIFTSYQDILVVGDSPKDIYFAHLRAFPSILLGRLSKKSCEYYNRWTKPSAICTNLDELKSAVDDYLNGQLVFQQHDFKKNYDTVDPDECELTTIPSENMGHAFEYWPNSDDWDDVEDRKKVWFEVKRSIKVAKELTPSQIESSERVAFYNRNKTIGYGKAFKALMWVSFQEFLKWAKKEKLTGKIYLVPTPPSVPMECNKSFPMLILAEWWSKYAYFARKKGEINFILEHFYIVERFWPTPPAHMSNGRREVRPHLETLGTYKKITKNDGTAVIILDDIVTSGTQMNAVATLLTEVGIFKNEIPFYGYAFARTTRPGADVSELLRLFSASEIAGS
;
A
#
# COMPACT_ATOMS: atom_id res chain seq x y z
N MET A 1 -31.60 24.04 5.43
CA MET A 1 -30.78 23.77 4.22
C MET A 1 -29.94 22.56 4.53
N ASN A 2 -30.12 21.47 3.77
CA ASN A 2 -29.32 20.25 3.89
C ASN A 2 -27.89 20.58 3.43
N SER A 3 -26.93 20.75 4.34
CA SER A 3 -25.54 20.97 3.91
C SER A 3 -24.92 19.63 3.50
N ARG A 4 -25.01 19.30 2.21
CA ARG A 4 -24.32 18.17 1.61
C ARG A 4 -23.05 18.65 0.92
N ALA A 5 -21.98 17.88 1.03
CA ALA A 5 -20.73 18.11 0.30
C ALA A 5 -20.34 16.88 -0.54
N ILE A 6 -19.43 17.09 -1.48
CA ILE A 6 -18.82 16.02 -2.28
C ILE A 6 -17.30 16.21 -2.25
N ILE A 7 -16.59 15.14 -1.89
CA ILE A 7 -15.14 15.02 -1.98
C ILE A 7 -14.83 14.23 -3.26
N PHE A 8 -14.06 14.82 -4.15
CA PHE A 8 -13.47 14.12 -5.28
C PHE A 8 -11.99 13.82 -5.01
N ASP A 9 -11.56 12.61 -5.31
CA ASP A 9 -10.15 12.35 -5.61
C ASP A 9 -9.74 13.04 -6.94
N LEU A 10 -8.44 13.24 -7.13
CA LEU A 10 -7.89 13.97 -8.27
C LEU A 10 -7.32 13.02 -9.34
N ASP A 11 -6.31 12.24 -8.96
CA ASP A 11 -5.46 11.46 -9.83
C ASP A 11 -6.20 10.21 -10.31
N ASP A 12 -6.33 10.02 -11.62
CA ASP A 12 -7.10 8.93 -12.25
C ASP A 12 -8.62 8.93 -11.95
N THR A 13 -9.10 9.87 -11.13
CA THR A 13 -10.53 10.17 -10.90
C THR A 13 -11.03 11.31 -11.80
N ILE A 14 -10.47 12.52 -11.67
CA ILE A 14 -10.84 13.68 -12.49
C ILE A 14 -9.98 13.71 -13.76
N PHE A 15 -8.68 13.53 -13.62
CA PHE A 15 -7.72 13.57 -14.72
C PHE A 15 -7.05 12.22 -14.94
N ALA A 16 -6.68 11.89 -16.18
CA ALA A 16 -5.84 10.74 -16.46
C ALA A 16 -4.37 11.09 -16.18
N THR A 17 -3.79 10.49 -15.14
CA THR A 17 -2.52 10.94 -14.55
C THR A 17 -1.37 9.93 -14.65
N GLU A 18 -1.55 8.86 -15.42
CA GLU A 18 -0.58 7.77 -15.53
C GLU A 18 0.81 8.24 -16.00
N GLU A 19 0.88 9.24 -16.89
CA GLU A 19 2.13 9.83 -17.39
C GLU A 19 2.84 10.75 -16.37
N PHE A 20 2.15 11.17 -15.33
CA PHE A 20 2.64 12.09 -14.28
C PHE A 20 3.34 11.31 -13.16
N LYS A 21 2.95 10.05 -12.96
CA LYS A 21 3.47 9.17 -11.88
C LYS A 21 5.00 9.12 -11.78
N PRO A 22 5.78 9.07 -12.88
CA PRO A 22 7.25 9.10 -12.78
C PRO A 22 7.81 10.35 -12.08
N TYR A 23 7.14 11.50 -12.21
CA TYR A 23 7.52 12.75 -11.57
C TYR A 23 7.10 12.77 -10.09
N LEU A 24 5.91 12.26 -9.78
CA LEU A 24 5.37 12.23 -8.42
C LEU A 24 6.09 11.27 -7.46
N ARG A 25 7.02 10.44 -7.98
CA ARG A 25 7.82 9.49 -7.18
C ARG A 25 9.12 10.07 -6.61
N THR A 26 9.54 11.26 -7.04
CA THR A 26 10.79 11.88 -6.58
C THR A 26 10.56 13.34 -6.21
N GLU A 27 11.26 13.84 -5.19
CA GLU A 27 11.24 15.25 -4.79
C GLU A 27 11.50 16.17 -5.99
N PHE A 28 12.58 15.94 -6.73
CA PHE A 28 12.91 16.72 -7.92
C PHE A 28 11.84 16.65 -9.02
N GLY A 29 11.18 15.50 -9.19
CA GLY A 29 10.07 15.35 -10.12
C GLY A 29 8.85 16.16 -9.69
N ARG A 30 8.51 16.14 -8.39
CA ARG A 30 7.40 16.91 -7.81
C ARG A 30 7.60 18.42 -7.93
N GLU A 31 8.84 18.89 -7.83
CA GLU A 31 9.18 20.31 -8.07
C GLU A 31 9.06 20.70 -9.56
N THR A 32 9.33 19.75 -10.46
CA THR A 32 9.40 20.01 -11.91
C THR A 32 8.04 19.95 -12.60
N ILE A 33 7.20 18.98 -12.22
CA ILE A 33 5.95 18.67 -12.91
C ILE A 33 4.95 19.84 -13.00
N PRO A 34 4.77 20.72 -11.99
CA PRO A 34 3.83 21.83 -12.08
C PRO A 34 4.18 22.77 -13.24
N GLY A 35 5.46 23.13 -13.38
CA GLY A 35 5.91 24.00 -14.46
C GLY A 35 5.78 23.36 -15.86
N LEU A 36 5.91 22.04 -15.97
CA LEU A 36 5.69 21.33 -17.24
C LEU A 36 4.21 21.38 -17.66
N ILE A 37 3.30 21.26 -16.69
CA ILE A 37 1.84 21.37 -16.90
C ILE A 37 1.47 22.78 -17.34
N GLU A 38 1.96 23.79 -16.62
CA GLU A 38 1.70 25.20 -16.91
C GLU A 38 2.13 25.57 -18.34
N ARG A 39 3.35 25.17 -18.72
CA ARG A 39 3.90 25.40 -20.08
C ARG A 39 3.28 24.54 -21.17
N GLY A 40 2.44 23.55 -20.82
CA GLY A 40 1.79 22.64 -21.78
C GLY A 40 2.74 21.62 -22.39
N GLU A 41 3.86 21.32 -21.73
CA GLU A 41 4.79 20.26 -22.14
C GLU A 41 4.25 18.87 -21.79
N ILE A 42 3.36 18.79 -20.79
CA ILE A 42 2.59 17.60 -20.44
C ILE A 42 1.11 17.94 -20.55
N GLU A 43 0.37 17.10 -21.27
CA GLU A 43 -1.04 17.31 -21.54
C GLU A 43 -1.90 16.85 -20.36
N VAL A 44 -2.80 17.72 -19.89
CA VAL A 44 -3.81 17.38 -18.89
C VAL A 44 -5.07 16.93 -19.61
N ARG A 45 -5.48 15.69 -19.37
CA ARG A 45 -6.68 15.10 -19.99
C ARG A 45 -7.66 14.67 -18.91
N GLU A 46 -8.93 14.94 -19.13
CA GLU A 46 -10.00 14.40 -18.29
C GLU A 46 -10.00 12.87 -18.33
N ARG A 47 -10.24 12.25 -17.17
CA ARG A 47 -10.40 10.79 -17.10
C ARG A 47 -11.67 10.34 -17.82
N HIS A 48 -12.75 11.07 -17.58
CA HIS A 48 -14.05 10.92 -18.22
C HIS A 48 -14.39 12.23 -18.90
N GLN A 49 -14.64 12.20 -20.21
CA GLN A 49 -14.95 13.41 -20.98
C GLN A 49 -16.18 14.13 -20.39
N GLY A 50 -16.04 15.41 -20.09
CA GLY A 50 -17.06 16.29 -19.49
C GLY A 50 -17.08 16.29 -17.96
N VAL A 51 -16.15 15.60 -17.28
CA VAL A 51 -16.15 15.54 -15.80
C VAL A 51 -15.83 16.90 -15.18
N VAL A 52 -14.95 17.71 -15.78
CA VAL A 52 -14.65 19.06 -15.26
C VAL A 52 -15.86 19.97 -15.40
N GLU A 53 -16.53 19.94 -16.56
CA GLU A 53 -17.75 20.71 -16.79
C GLU A 53 -18.82 20.36 -15.75
N TYR A 54 -19.00 19.06 -15.47
CA TYR A 54 -19.96 18.60 -14.48
C TYR A 54 -19.61 19.03 -13.05
N ILE A 55 -18.33 18.96 -12.64
CA ILE A 55 -17.90 19.45 -11.32
C ILE A 55 -18.18 20.96 -11.20
N ASN A 56 -17.88 21.73 -12.24
CA ASN A 56 -18.15 23.17 -12.26
C ASN A 56 -19.65 23.47 -12.22
N GLU A 57 -20.49 22.67 -12.86
CA GLU A 57 -21.95 22.76 -12.77
C GLU A 57 -22.44 22.55 -11.32
N LEU A 58 -21.93 21.53 -10.63
CA LEU A 58 -22.26 21.28 -9.22
C LEU A 58 -21.88 22.47 -8.32
N ILE A 59 -20.70 23.06 -8.53
CA ILE A 59 -20.25 24.26 -7.81
C ILE A 59 -21.19 25.44 -8.07
N ASN A 60 -21.56 25.68 -9.33
CA ASN A 60 -22.47 26.76 -9.72
C ASN A 60 -23.89 26.58 -9.14
N ASN A 61 -24.30 25.33 -8.92
CA ASN A 61 -25.55 24.97 -8.25
C ASN A 61 -25.47 25.06 -6.72
N GLY A 62 -24.36 25.55 -6.16
CA GLY A 62 -24.17 25.79 -4.73
C GLY A 62 -23.79 24.54 -3.93
N ILE A 63 -23.38 23.45 -4.59
CA ILE A 63 -22.86 22.25 -3.91
C ILE A 63 -21.42 22.51 -3.47
N ALA A 64 -21.11 22.20 -2.21
CA ALA A 64 -19.75 22.30 -1.69
C ALA A 64 -18.89 21.15 -2.23
N ILE A 65 -17.93 21.49 -3.08
CA ILE A 65 -16.97 20.54 -3.66
C ILE A 65 -15.60 20.71 -2.99
N PHE A 66 -15.00 19.57 -2.66
CA PHE A 66 -13.66 19.44 -2.11
C PHE A 66 -12.83 18.47 -2.95
N ILE A 67 -11.52 18.72 -3.03
CA ILE A 67 -10.56 17.81 -3.69
C ILE A 67 -9.66 17.20 -2.61
N PHE A 68 -9.56 15.87 -2.56
CA PHE A 68 -8.66 15.15 -1.64
C PHE A 68 -7.69 14.29 -2.44
N SER A 69 -6.42 14.69 -2.49
CA SER A 69 -5.37 13.97 -3.21
C SER A 69 -4.20 13.59 -2.30
N ASP A 70 -3.56 12.45 -2.61
CA ASP A 70 -2.28 12.05 -2.01
C ASP A 70 -1.09 12.83 -2.61
N SER A 71 -1.32 13.58 -3.69
CA SER A 71 -0.30 14.33 -4.42
C SER A 71 0.04 15.68 -3.75
N PRO A 72 1.24 16.25 -4.01
CA PRO A 72 1.67 17.50 -3.40
C PRO A 72 0.90 18.71 -3.92
N SER A 73 0.77 19.75 -3.09
CA SER A 73 -0.08 20.91 -3.36
C SER A 73 0.22 21.66 -4.65
N ALA A 74 1.51 21.92 -4.95
CA ALA A 74 1.91 22.61 -6.17
C ALA A 74 1.46 21.85 -7.43
N TYR A 75 1.51 20.52 -7.41
CA TYR A 75 1.01 19.69 -8.50
C TYR A 75 -0.53 19.77 -8.59
N CYS A 76 -1.23 19.60 -7.47
CA CYS A 76 -2.69 19.63 -7.43
C CYS A 76 -3.24 20.95 -7.99
N PHE A 77 -2.66 22.09 -7.60
CA PHE A 77 -3.07 23.38 -8.13
C PHE A 77 -2.77 23.53 -9.62
N ALA A 78 -1.58 23.13 -10.07
CA ALA A 78 -1.22 23.24 -11.49
C ALA A 78 -2.15 22.41 -12.38
N ILE A 79 -2.51 21.18 -11.99
CA ILE A 79 -3.39 20.33 -12.79
C ILE A 79 -4.86 20.81 -12.75
N LEU A 80 -5.35 21.28 -11.60
CA LEU A 80 -6.70 21.85 -11.47
C LEU A 80 -6.85 23.15 -12.28
N ASP A 81 -5.89 24.05 -12.17
CA ASP A 81 -5.86 25.33 -12.90
C ASP A 81 -5.77 25.07 -14.42
N LYS A 82 -4.90 24.13 -14.84
CA LYS A 82 -4.76 23.75 -16.26
C LYS A 82 -6.00 23.06 -16.79
N GLY A 83 -6.63 22.21 -15.98
CA GLY A 83 -7.82 21.45 -16.32
C GLY A 83 -9.11 22.27 -16.27
N GLY A 84 -9.11 23.44 -15.63
CA GLY A 84 -10.25 24.36 -15.57
C GLY A 84 -11.30 24.00 -14.50
N VAL A 85 -10.90 23.40 -13.38
CA VAL A 85 -11.81 23.09 -12.26
C VAL A 85 -11.92 24.32 -11.34
N ASN A 86 -13.12 24.88 -11.20
CA ASN A 86 -13.40 26.12 -10.47
C ASN A 86 -13.55 25.93 -8.95
N VAL A 87 -12.75 25.04 -8.36
CA VAL A 87 -12.76 24.80 -6.91
C VAL A 87 -11.87 25.83 -6.19
N SER A 88 -12.32 26.35 -5.05
CA SER A 88 -11.48 27.23 -4.23
C SER A 88 -10.25 26.47 -3.75
N ARG A 89 -9.08 27.12 -3.71
CA ARG A 89 -7.84 26.49 -3.19
C ARG A 89 -7.97 26.06 -1.73
N ASP A 90 -8.79 26.75 -0.93
CA ASP A 90 -9.09 26.37 0.46
C ASP A 90 -9.87 25.06 0.58
N ASN A 91 -10.45 24.59 -0.53
CA ASN A 91 -11.17 23.31 -0.62
C ASN A 91 -10.31 22.20 -1.24
N VAL A 92 -9.01 22.42 -1.45
CA VAL A 92 -8.09 21.44 -2.04
C VAL A 92 -7.13 20.94 -0.96
N TYR A 93 -7.36 19.69 -0.54
CA TYR A 93 -6.59 18.99 0.47
C TYR A 93 -5.59 18.04 -0.19
N CYS A 94 -4.30 18.31 0.02
CA CYS A 94 -3.19 17.63 -0.64
C CYS A 94 -2.41 16.76 0.36
N SER A 95 -1.61 15.81 -0.12
CA SER A 95 -0.83 14.90 0.73
C SER A 95 -1.68 14.21 1.82
N GLN A 96 -2.88 13.76 1.45
CA GLN A 96 -3.86 13.24 2.42
C GLN A 96 -3.58 11.81 2.92
N HIS A 97 -2.73 11.06 2.23
CA HIS A 97 -2.33 9.69 2.60
C HIS A 97 -3.50 8.73 2.82
N LYS A 98 -4.45 8.72 1.88
CA LYS A 98 -5.63 7.84 1.91
C LYS A 98 -5.21 6.36 2.03
N PRO A 99 -5.97 5.53 2.78
CA PRO A 99 -7.31 5.81 3.32
C PRO A 99 -7.34 6.46 4.71
N THR A 100 -6.21 6.55 5.42
CA THR A 100 -6.16 7.01 6.81
C THR A 100 -5.88 8.51 6.90
N VAL A 101 -6.81 9.30 6.38
CA VAL A 101 -6.71 10.77 6.34
C VAL A 101 -6.93 11.35 7.74
N ASP A 102 -6.08 12.30 8.14
CA ASP A 102 -6.19 13.03 9.40
C ASP A 102 -7.56 13.72 9.56
N ASP A 103 -8.00 13.91 10.80
CA ASP A 103 -9.25 14.60 11.11
C ASP A 103 -9.27 16.03 10.54
N ASN A 104 -10.37 16.36 9.88
CA ASN A 104 -10.58 17.67 9.29
C ASN A 104 -11.94 18.25 9.69
N ASN A 105 -11.98 19.56 9.92
CA ASN A 105 -13.21 20.27 10.30
C ASN A 105 -14.34 20.06 9.29
N ILE A 106 -14.03 19.85 8.00
CA ILE A 106 -15.07 19.63 6.99
C ILE A 106 -15.91 18.39 7.29
N PHE A 107 -15.34 17.35 7.91
CA PHE A 107 -16.03 16.08 8.18
C PHE A 107 -17.19 16.22 9.17
N THR A 108 -17.23 17.34 9.91
CA THR A 108 -18.30 17.65 10.86
C THR A 108 -19.09 18.91 10.47
N SER A 109 -18.64 19.63 9.44
CA SER A 109 -19.28 20.87 8.98
C SER A 109 -20.47 20.64 8.05
N TYR A 110 -20.60 19.42 7.52
CA TYR A 110 -21.65 19.02 6.60
C TYR A 110 -22.49 17.89 7.22
N GLN A 111 -23.78 17.89 6.91
CA GLN A 111 -24.71 16.84 7.36
C GLN A 111 -24.35 15.49 6.75
N ASP A 112 -23.93 15.50 5.48
CA ASP A 112 -23.55 14.31 4.73
C ASP A 112 -22.47 14.68 3.71
N ILE A 113 -21.59 13.71 3.42
CA ILE A 113 -20.46 13.89 2.51
C ILE A 113 -20.37 12.66 1.61
N LEU A 114 -20.38 12.88 0.30
CA LEU A 114 -20.12 11.84 -0.68
C LEU A 114 -18.64 11.81 -1.04
N VAL A 115 -18.03 10.63 -1.06
CA VAL A 115 -16.66 10.44 -1.58
C VAL A 115 -16.72 9.83 -2.98
N VAL A 116 -16.06 10.46 -3.95
CA VAL A 116 -15.91 9.95 -5.32
C VAL A 116 -14.43 9.74 -5.61
N GLY A 117 -14.05 8.50 -5.96
CA GLY A 117 -12.67 8.18 -6.31
C GLY A 117 -12.55 6.93 -7.17
N ASP A 118 -11.37 6.72 -7.76
CA ASP A 118 -11.12 5.61 -8.67
C ASP A 118 -10.55 4.37 -7.98
N SER A 119 -10.11 4.52 -6.73
CA SER A 119 -9.37 3.49 -6.03
C SER A 119 -10.12 2.95 -4.81
N PRO A 120 -9.86 1.69 -4.42
CA PRO A 120 -10.32 1.15 -3.14
C PRO A 120 -9.93 1.99 -1.93
N LYS A 121 -8.83 2.75 -1.98
CA LYS A 121 -8.42 3.61 -0.87
C LYS A 121 -9.45 4.71 -0.59
N ASP A 122 -10.06 5.26 -1.63
CA ASP A 122 -11.10 6.28 -1.49
C ASP A 122 -12.35 5.70 -0.83
N ILE A 123 -12.68 4.45 -1.17
CA ILE A 123 -13.82 3.73 -0.60
C ILE A 123 -13.56 3.39 0.87
N TYR A 124 -12.36 2.91 1.22
CA TYR A 124 -11.98 2.68 2.61
C TYR A 124 -11.91 3.97 3.44
N PHE A 125 -11.46 5.09 2.84
CA PHE A 125 -11.53 6.40 3.47
C PHE A 125 -12.98 6.77 3.80
N ALA A 126 -13.92 6.56 2.87
CA ALA A 126 -15.33 6.80 3.11
C ALA A 126 -15.89 5.90 4.24
N HIS A 127 -15.55 4.61 4.24
CA HIS A 127 -15.94 3.67 5.31
C HIS A 127 -15.44 4.09 6.70
N LEU A 128 -14.19 4.56 6.80
CA LEU A 128 -13.60 5.07 8.05
C LEU A 128 -14.36 6.27 8.62
N ARG A 129 -15.11 6.99 7.77
CA ARG A 129 -15.86 8.20 8.13
C ARG A 129 -17.37 8.04 8.07
N ALA A 130 -17.85 6.83 7.77
CA ALA A 130 -19.27 6.53 7.55
C ALA A 130 -19.92 7.38 6.43
N PHE A 131 -19.16 7.67 5.38
CA PHE A 131 -19.62 8.44 4.22
C PHE A 131 -20.09 7.52 3.09
N PRO A 132 -21.18 7.87 2.36
CA PRO A 132 -21.47 7.21 1.09
C PRO A 132 -20.30 7.39 0.11
N SER A 133 -20.13 6.42 -0.79
CA SER A 133 -19.01 6.45 -1.73
C SER A 133 -19.34 5.93 -3.13
N ILE A 134 -18.79 6.58 -4.15
CA ILE A 134 -18.82 6.12 -5.54
C ILE A 134 -17.41 5.70 -5.95
N LEU A 135 -17.29 4.45 -6.42
CA LEU A 135 -16.10 3.99 -7.13
C LEU A 135 -16.26 4.31 -8.62
N LEU A 136 -15.49 5.26 -9.15
CA LEU A 136 -15.53 5.71 -10.54
C LEU A 136 -14.35 5.17 -11.33
N GLY A 137 -14.58 4.43 -12.40
CA GLY A 137 -13.48 4.09 -13.30
C GLY A 137 -13.89 3.28 -14.51
N ARG A 138 -13.01 3.18 -15.52
CA ARG A 138 -13.24 2.38 -16.72
C ARG A 138 -13.07 0.87 -16.43
N LEU A 139 -14.01 0.33 -15.67
CA LEU A 139 -13.95 -1.02 -15.11
C LEU A 139 -14.66 -2.05 -15.99
N SER A 140 -14.08 -3.25 -16.07
CA SER A 140 -14.77 -4.41 -16.64
C SER A 140 -15.85 -4.92 -15.68
N LYS A 141 -16.84 -5.67 -16.18
CA LYS A 141 -17.85 -6.33 -15.32
C LYS A 141 -17.22 -7.15 -14.18
N LYS A 142 -16.18 -7.92 -14.50
CA LYS A 142 -15.43 -8.72 -13.51
C LYS A 142 -14.77 -7.84 -12.44
N SER A 143 -14.25 -6.68 -12.84
CA SER A 143 -13.67 -5.71 -11.92
C SER A 143 -14.73 -5.09 -11.01
N CYS A 144 -15.91 -4.75 -11.54
CA CYS A 144 -17.04 -4.26 -10.74
C CYS A 144 -17.49 -5.31 -9.71
N GLU A 145 -17.64 -6.57 -10.11
CA GLU A 145 -17.98 -7.68 -9.19
C GLU A 145 -16.93 -7.85 -8.09
N TYR A 146 -15.64 -7.76 -8.46
CA TYR A 146 -14.53 -7.84 -7.51
C TYR A 146 -14.59 -6.71 -6.48
N TYR A 147 -14.65 -5.44 -6.91
CA TYR A 147 -14.67 -4.32 -5.97
C TYR A 147 -15.98 -4.28 -5.15
N ASN A 148 -17.13 -4.57 -5.74
CA ASN A 148 -18.38 -4.67 -4.98
C ASN A 148 -18.30 -5.77 -3.89
N ARG A 149 -17.57 -6.86 -4.15
CA ARG A 149 -17.37 -7.92 -3.17
C ARG A 149 -16.45 -7.47 -2.03
N TRP A 150 -15.34 -6.79 -2.34
CA TRP A 150 -14.24 -6.57 -1.40
C TRP A 150 -14.20 -5.18 -0.77
N THR A 151 -14.62 -4.12 -1.47
CA THR A 151 -14.53 -2.73 -0.98
C THR A 151 -15.87 -2.14 -0.57
N LYS A 152 -16.99 -2.70 -1.05
CA LYS A 152 -18.36 -2.31 -0.66
C LYS A 152 -18.67 -0.81 -0.85
N PRO A 153 -18.47 -0.22 -2.04
CA PRO A 153 -18.88 1.16 -2.26
C PRO A 153 -20.41 1.26 -2.31
N SER A 154 -20.97 2.44 -2.01
CA SER A 154 -22.42 2.70 -2.18
C SER A 154 -22.86 2.57 -3.64
N ALA A 155 -22.01 2.96 -4.59
CA ALA A 155 -22.22 2.70 -6.02
C ALA A 155 -20.89 2.50 -6.77
N ILE A 156 -20.96 1.83 -7.93
CA ILE A 156 -19.85 1.71 -8.88
C ILE A 156 -20.31 2.32 -10.20
N CYS A 157 -19.57 3.30 -10.70
CA CYS A 157 -19.86 4.01 -11.94
C CYS A 157 -18.71 3.78 -12.92
N THR A 158 -19.05 3.48 -14.17
CA THR A 158 -18.07 3.17 -15.24
C THR A 158 -17.91 4.26 -16.28
N ASN A 159 -18.78 5.27 -16.22
CA ASN A 159 -18.84 6.40 -17.12
C ASN A 159 -19.45 7.62 -16.43
N LEU A 160 -19.46 8.76 -17.13
CA LEU A 160 -19.94 10.03 -16.59
C LEU A 160 -21.45 10.04 -16.34
N ASP A 161 -22.26 9.39 -17.18
CA ASP A 161 -23.72 9.38 -17.01
C ASP A 161 -24.13 8.60 -15.75
N GLU A 162 -23.48 7.46 -15.50
CA GLU A 162 -23.65 6.70 -14.26
C GLU A 162 -23.20 7.50 -13.04
N LEU A 163 -22.12 8.28 -13.15
CA LEU A 163 -21.68 9.18 -12.09
C LEU A 163 -22.72 10.26 -11.80
N LYS A 164 -23.23 10.93 -12.83
CA LYS A 164 -24.27 11.96 -12.70
C LYS A 164 -25.51 11.42 -11.99
N SER A 165 -26.00 10.26 -12.44
CA SER A 165 -27.15 9.59 -11.82
C SER A 165 -26.91 9.25 -10.35
N ALA A 166 -25.73 8.73 -9.99
CA ALA A 166 -25.42 8.37 -8.62
C ALA A 166 -25.24 9.60 -7.70
N VAL A 167 -24.68 10.69 -8.22
CA VAL A 167 -24.60 11.97 -7.50
C VAL A 167 -26.01 12.56 -7.31
N ASP A 168 -26.88 12.50 -8.31
CA ASP A 168 -28.27 12.93 -8.18
C ASP A 168 -29.02 12.10 -7.12
N ASP A 169 -28.84 10.78 -7.11
CA ASP A 169 -29.39 9.90 -6.07
C ASP A 169 -28.89 10.32 -4.67
N TYR A 170 -27.61 10.67 -4.51
CA TYR A 170 -27.07 11.19 -3.25
C TYR A 170 -27.69 12.55 -2.87
N LEU A 171 -27.77 13.49 -3.81
CA LEU A 171 -28.40 14.80 -3.60
C LEU A 171 -29.91 14.69 -3.31
N ASN A 172 -30.54 13.58 -3.68
CA ASN A 172 -31.92 13.27 -3.32
C ASN A 172 -32.06 12.42 -2.04
N GLY A 173 -30.94 12.03 -1.41
CA GLY A 173 -30.91 11.21 -0.19
C GLY A 173 -31.22 9.74 -0.41
N GLN A 174 -31.08 9.24 -1.64
CA GLN A 174 -31.33 7.86 -2.05
C GLN A 174 -30.06 7.01 -2.02
N LEU A 175 -28.90 7.62 -2.30
CA LEU A 175 -27.59 6.97 -2.14
C LEU A 175 -27.05 7.27 -0.75
N VAL A 176 -27.06 6.25 0.12
CA VAL A 176 -26.71 6.36 1.54
C VAL A 176 -25.53 5.45 1.90
N PHE A 177 -24.83 5.78 2.99
CA PHE A 177 -23.81 4.92 3.55
C PHE A 177 -24.42 3.62 4.09
N GLN A 178 -23.73 2.50 3.86
CA GLN A 178 -24.07 1.22 4.46
C GLN A 178 -22.86 0.68 5.22
N GLN A 179 -22.99 0.60 6.54
CA GLN A 179 -21.92 0.06 7.38
C GLN A 179 -21.67 -1.40 7.03
N HIS A 180 -20.39 -1.75 6.85
CA HIS A 180 -19.96 -3.11 6.59
C HIS A 180 -18.98 -3.59 7.66
N ASP A 181 -19.26 -4.76 8.22
CA ASP A 181 -18.29 -5.50 9.02
C ASP A 181 -17.43 -6.36 8.09
N PHE A 182 -16.22 -5.89 7.77
CA PHE A 182 -15.23 -6.64 6.99
C PHE A 182 -14.60 -7.79 7.79
N LYS A 183 -14.49 -7.64 9.12
CA LYS A 183 -13.88 -8.61 10.05
C LYS A 183 -14.57 -9.96 9.97
N LYS A 184 -15.89 -10.00 9.78
CA LYS A 184 -16.69 -11.24 9.70
C LYS A 184 -16.24 -12.24 8.63
N ASN A 185 -15.46 -11.84 7.63
CA ASN A 185 -14.97 -12.72 6.58
C ASN A 185 -13.68 -13.46 6.94
N TYR A 186 -13.10 -13.13 8.11
CA TYR A 186 -11.80 -13.63 8.56
C TYR A 186 -11.93 -14.28 9.93
N ASP A 187 -10.99 -15.17 10.23
CA ASP A 187 -10.71 -15.58 11.61
C ASP A 187 -9.70 -14.58 12.17
N THR A 188 -9.97 -14.06 13.36
CA THR A 188 -9.23 -12.97 13.99
C THR A 188 -9.01 -13.27 15.46
N VAL A 189 -8.15 -12.50 16.10
CA VAL A 189 -7.86 -12.59 17.53
C VAL A 189 -8.35 -11.34 18.23
N ASP A 190 -8.62 -11.45 19.52
CA ASP A 190 -8.80 -10.27 20.36
C ASP A 190 -7.42 -9.68 20.68
N PRO A 191 -7.10 -8.46 20.22
CA PRO A 191 -5.81 -7.84 20.46
C PRO A 191 -5.51 -7.57 21.92
N ASP A 192 -6.49 -7.58 22.83
CA ASP A 192 -6.27 -7.31 24.26
C ASP A 192 -6.10 -8.61 25.07
N GLU A 193 -6.72 -9.71 24.61
CA GLU A 193 -6.73 -10.99 25.35
C GLU A 193 -5.66 -11.99 24.85
N CYS A 194 -5.13 -11.82 23.63
CA CYS A 194 -4.21 -12.80 23.05
C CYS A 194 -2.80 -12.79 23.66
N GLU A 195 -2.16 -13.97 23.68
CA GLU A 195 -0.74 -14.12 24.03
C GLU A 195 0.15 -13.74 22.84
N LEU A 196 1.09 -12.81 23.05
CA LEU A 196 1.93 -12.30 21.97
C LEU A 196 3.08 -13.29 21.65
N THR A 197 3.09 -13.80 20.43
CA THR A 197 4.24 -14.55 19.91
C THR A 197 5.34 -13.58 19.48
N THR A 198 6.53 -13.73 20.07
CA THR A 198 7.71 -12.93 19.70
C THR A 198 8.74 -13.81 18.98
N ILE A 199 9.12 -13.42 17.77
CA ILE A 199 10.24 -14.03 17.05
C ILE A 199 11.55 -13.42 17.57
N PRO A 200 12.49 -14.21 18.09
CA PRO A 200 13.79 -13.70 18.53
C PRO A 200 14.57 -13.05 17.37
N SER A 201 15.32 -11.99 17.66
CA SER A 201 16.06 -11.21 16.65
C SER A 201 17.12 -12.03 15.90
N GLU A 202 17.69 -13.02 16.57
CA GLU A 202 18.65 -13.99 16.05
C GLU A 202 18.00 -14.96 15.03
N ASN A 203 16.69 -15.18 15.15
CA ASN A 203 15.90 -15.98 14.23
C ASN A 203 15.35 -15.15 13.05
N MET A 204 15.79 -13.89 12.91
CA MET A 204 15.43 -13.01 11.80
C MET A 204 16.59 -12.84 10.81
N GLY A 205 16.46 -13.48 9.65
CA GLY A 205 17.38 -13.30 8.53
C GLY A 205 17.07 -12.05 7.70
N HIS A 206 18.01 -11.62 6.88
CA HIS A 206 17.78 -10.57 5.87
C HIS A 206 18.74 -10.74 4.68
N ALA A 207 18.36 -10.23 3.51
CA ALA A 207 19.22 -10.26 2.32
C ALA A 207 20.18 -9.07 2.25
N PHE A 208 19.74 -7.87 2.67
CA PHE A 208 20.55 -6.65 2.59
C PHE A 208 20.44 -5.79 3.86
N GLU A 209 21.49 -5.04 4.15
CA GLU A 209 21.44 -3.96 5.15
C GLU A 209 20.99 -2.66 4.46
N TYR A 210 19.90 -2.08 4.95
CA TYR A 210 19.32 -0.85 4.46
C TYR A 210 19.64 0.31 5.40
N TRP A 211 20.34 1.31 4.85
CA TRP A 211 20.82 2.48 5.57
C TRP A 211 19.97 3.70 5.14
N PRO A 212 18.88 4.03 5.86
CA PRO A 212 17.88 4.98 5.37
C PRO A 212 18.40 6.40 5.22
N ASN A 213 19.36 6.81 6.06
CA ASN A 213 19.97 8.13 6.04
C ASN A 213 21.27 8.11 5.23
N SER A 214 21.40 9.05 4.29
CA SER A 214 22.59 9.19 3.44
C SER A 214 23.83 9.59 4.22
N ASP A 215 23.68 10.28 5.35
CA ASP A 215 24.82 10.70 6.17
C ASP A 215 25.56 9.52 6.80
N ASP A 216 24.88 8.37 6.94
CA ASP A 216 25.47 7.15 7.51
C ASP A 216 26.12 6.25 6.44
N TRP A 217 26.18 6.70 5.19
CA TRP A 217 26.75 5.88 4.13
C TRP A 217 28.27 5.85 4.18
N ASP A 218 28.94 6.85 4.79
CA ASP A 218 30.40 6.95 4.88
C ASP A 218 31.12 6.70 3.53
N ASP A 219 30.56 7.18 2.41
CA ASP A 219 30.99 6.90 1.03
C ASP A 219 31.04 5.41 0.62
N VAL A 220 30.40 4.52 1.37
CA VAL A 220 30.26 3.10 1.03
C VAL A 220 29.23 2.94 -0.09
N GLU A 221 29.72 2.77 -1.32
CA GLU A 221 28.89 2.67 -2.53
C GLU A 221 27.81 1.57 -2.45
N ASP A 222 28.09 0.46 -1.77
CA ASP A 222 27.10 -0.62 -1.62
C ASP A 222 25.89 -0.21 -0.75
N ARG A 223 26.09 0.61 0.30
CA ARG A 223 24.98 1.14 1.14
C ARG A 223 24.05 2.02 0.31
N LYS A 224 24.64 2.90 -0.50
CA LYS A 224 23.91 3.76 -1.45
C LYS A 224 23.14 2.95 -2.49
N LYS A 225 23.77 1.91 -3.05
CA LYS A 225 23.14 1.02 -4.03
C LYS A 225 21.94 0.28 -3.44
N VAL A 226 22.07 -0.31 -2.25
CA VAL A 226 20.95 -0.98 -1.56
C VAL A 226 19.84 0.02 -1.26
N TRP A 227 20.18 1.24 -0.84
CA TRP A 227 19.17 2.28 -0.62
C TRP A 227 18.36 2.57 -1.89
N PHE A 228 19.03 2.70 -3.04
CA PHE A 228 18.35 2.89 -4.33
C PHE A 228 17.50 1.69 -4.72
N GLU A 229 17.96 0.46 -4.50
CA GLU A 229 17.18 -0.75 -4.78
C GLU A 229 15.92 -0.82 -3.92
N VAL A 230 16.03 -0.49 -2.64
CA VAL A 230 14.89 -0.42 -1.72
C VAL A 230 13.87 0.62 -2.17
N LYS A 231 14.31 1.87 -2.39
CA LYS A 231 13.40 2.99 -2.70
C LYS A 231 12.85 2.95 -4.13
N ARG A 232 13.63 2.45 -5.10
CA ARG A 232 13.27 2.49 -6.53
C ARG A 232 12.87 1.16 -7.16
N SER A 233 12.98 0.06 -6.41
CA SER A 233 12.60 -1.26 -6.93
C SER A 233 11.69 -2.04 -5.99
N ILE A 234 12.05 -2.15 -4.70
CA ILE A 234 11.30 -3.01 -3.77
C ILE A 234 9.98 -2.35 -3.36
N LYS A 235 10.02 -1.16 -2.76
CA LYS A 235 8.82 -0.49 -2.23
C LYS A 235 7.78 -0.12 -3.29
N VAL A 236 8.26 0.23 -4.48
CA VAL A 236 7.42 0.66 -5.61
C VAL A 236 6.89 -0.50 -6.44
N ALA A 237 7.34 -1.74 -6.21
CA ALA A 237 6.90 -2.89 -7.01
C ALA A 237 5.39 -3.12 -6.93
N LYS A 238 4.73 -2.70 -5.83
CA LYS A 238 3.28 -2.77 -5.63
C LYS A 238 2.46 -1.96 -6.66
N GLU A 239 3.11 -1.06 -7.40
CA GLU A 239 2.51 -0.27 -8.49
C GLU A 239 2.52 -1.00 -9.83
N LEU A 240 3.21 -2.13 -9.93
CA LEU A 240 3.21 -3.00 -11.10
C LEU A 240 2.19 -4.11 -10.90
N THR A 241 1.54 -4.56 -11.98
CA THR A 241 0.71 -5.76 -11.94
C THR A 241 1.57 -7.03 -11.87
N PRO A 242 1.02 -8.19 -11.48
CA PRO A 242 1.77 -9.45 -11.49
C PRO A 242 2.40 -9.78 -12.85
N SER A 243 1.71 -9.51 -13.97
CA SER A 243 2.24 -9.75 -15.31
C SER A 243 3.40 -8.82 -15.66
N GLN A 244 3.38 -7.57 -15.18
CA GLN A 244 4.47 -6.61 -15.38
C GLN A 244 5.72 -7.01 -14.57
N ILE A 245 5.53 -7.49 -13.33
CA ILE A 245 6.64 -8.05 -12.54
C ILE A 245 7.23 -9.29 -13.26
N GLU A 246 6.36 -10.16 -13.78
CA GLU A 246 6.76 -11.36 -14.51
C GLU A 246 7.61 -11.05 -15.75
N SER A 247 7.22 -10.02 -16.51
CA SER A 247 7.95 -9.52 -17.68
C SER A 247 9.20 -8.69 -17.35
N SER A 248 9.56 -8.58 -16.06
CA SER A 248 10.69 -7.77 -15.58
C SER A 248 10.57 -6.28 -15.93
N GLU A 249 9.33 -5.77 -15.97
CA GLU A 249 9.10 -4.34 -16.10
C GLU A 249 9.70 -3.58 -14.91
N ARG A 250 10.09 -2.33 -15.16
CA ARG A 250 10.77 -1.47 -14.21
C ARG A 250 9.93 -0.24 -13.95
N VAL A 251 9.92 0.21 -12.71
CA VAL A 251 9.26 1.46 -12.32
C VAL A 251 10.10 2.64 -12.82
N ALA A 252 9.44 3.61 -13.45
CA ALA A 252 10.04 4.82 -14.00
C ALA A 252 10.10 5.96 -12.98
N PHE A 253 11.12 6.81 -13.05
CA PHE A 253 11.34 7.94 -12.15
C PHE A 253 11.93 9.13 -12.89
N TYR A 254 11.55 10.34 -12.51
CA TYR A 254 12.23 11.55 -12.98
C TYR A 254 13.50 11.81 -12.16
N ASN A 255 14.64 11.94 -12.85
CA ASN A 255 15.95 12.10 -12.24
C ASN A 255 16.45 13.55 -12.28
N ARG A 256 17.45 13.86 -11.44
CA ARG A 256 18.11 15.18 -11.37
C ARG A 256 18.76 15.62 -12.68
N ASN A 257 19.15 14.69 -13.55
CA ASN A 257 19.64 14.99 -14.90
C ASN A 257 18.52 15.29 -15.91
N LYS A 258 17.29 15.54 -15.43
CA LYS A 258 16.10 15.89 -16.22
C LYS A 258 15.60 14.80 -17.18
N THR A 259 15.95 13.54 -16.93
CA THR A 259 15.48 12.40 -17.74
C THR A 259 14.67 11.40 -16.92
N ILE A 260 13.80 10.65 -17.61
CA ILE A 260 13.15 9.48 -17.05
C ILE A 260 14.15 8.33 -17.00
N GLY A 261 14.43 7.82 -15.80
CA GLY A 261 15.20 6.61 -15.59
C GLY A 261 14.37 5.53 -14.91
N TYR A 262 15.02 4.41 -14.62
CA TYR A 262 14.35 3.20 -14.14
C TYR A 262 15.11 2.61 -12.96
N GLY A 263 14.37 2.06 -11.99
CA GLY A 263 14.94 1.18 -10.98
C GLY A 263 15.36 -0.17 -11.58
N LYS A 264 15.86 -1.08 -10.75
CA LYS A 264 15.99 -2.50 -11.12
C LYS A 264 14.62 -3.17 -11.20
N ALA A 265 14.51 -4.19 -12.04
CA ALA A 265 13.32 -5.04 -12.08
C ALA A 265 13.23 -5.84 -10.77
N PHE A 266 12.05 -5.86 -10.15
CA PHE A 266 11.85 -6.56 -8.87
C PHE A 266 12.17 -8.08 -8.99
N LYS A 267 11.83 -8.70 -10.13
CA LYS A 267 12.17 -10.10 -10.45
C LYS A 267 13.66 -10.41 -10.34
N ALA A 268 14.52 -9.49 -10.76
CA ALA A 268 15.98 -9.68 -10.67
C ALA A 268 16.44 -9.71 -9.21
N LEU A 269 15.84 -8.89 -8.35
CA LEU A 269 16.16 -8.84 -6.93
C LEU A 269 15.67 -10.09 -6.20
N MET A 270 14.55 -10.70 -6.61
CA MET A 270 14.03 -11.94 -6.01
C MET A 270 15.05 -13.08 -6.05
N TRP A 271 15.81 -13.21 -7.15
CA TRP A 271 16.83 -14.24 -7.26
C TRP A 271 18.03 -13.96 -6.35
N VAL A 272 18.52 -12.72 -6.32
CA VAL A 272 19.67 -12.35 -5.48
C VAL A 272 19.34 -12.56 -4.00
N SER A 273 18.18 -12.08 -3.56
CA SER A 273 17.70 -12.28 -2.19
C SER A 273 17.46 -13.75 -1.85
N PHE A 274 17.03 -14.58 -2.80
CA PHE A 274 16.91 -16.02 -2.59
C PHE A 274 18.27 -16.67 -2.28
N GLN A 275 19.36 -16.23 -2.91
CA GLN A 275 20.70 -16.76 -2.62
C GLN A 275 21.15 -16.42 -1.19
N GLU A 276 20.88 -15.20 -0.72
CA GLU A 276 21.16 -14.82 0.67
C GLU A 276 20.27 -15.60 1.65
N PHE A 277 19.01 -15.84 1.29
CA PHE A 277 18.10 -16.69 2.06
C PHE A 277 18.65 -18.11 2.21
N LEU A 278 19.18 -18.72 1.15
CA LEU A 278 19.77 -20.06 1.23
C LEU A 278 20.97 -20.14 2.18
N LYS A 279 21.82 -19.09 2.21
CA LYS A 279 22.95 -19.03 3.15
C LYS A 279 22.45 -18.97 4.59
N TRP A 280 21.47 -18.11 4.85
CA TRP A 280 20.86 -17.99 6.18
C TRP A 280 20.15 -19.28 6.60
N ALA A 281 19.33 -19.89 5.73
CA ALA A 281 18.62 -21.13 6.02
C ALA A 281 19.57 -22.30 6.35
N LYS A 282 20.75 -22.35 5.70
CA LYS A 282 21.80 -23.33 6.03
C LYS A 282 22.43 -23.07 7.39
N LYS A 283 22.68 -21.80 7.74
CA LYS A 283 23.20 -21.40 9.06
C LYS A 283 22.23 -21.80 10.17
N GLU A 284 20.94 -21.55 9.96
CA GLU A 284 19.86 -21.93 10.88
C GLU A 284 19.51 -23.43 10.83
N LYS A 285 20.19 -24.20 9.98
CA LYS A 285 20.02 -25.66 9.83
C LYS A 285 18.55 -26.05 9.59
N LEU A 286 17.84 -25.26 8.79
CA LEU A 286 16.43 -25.51 8.50
C LEU A 286 16.28 -26.81 7.69
N THR A 287 15.32 -27.64 8.10
CA THR A 287 15.03 -28.94 7.45
C THR A 287 13.53 -29.21 7.43
N GLY A 288 13.08 -30.18 6.63
CA GLY A 288 11.68 -30.60 6.58
C GLY A 288 10.79 -29.72 5.71
N LYS A 289 9.54 -29.55 6.09
CA LYS A 289 8.53 -28.78 5.35
C LYS A 289 8.35 -27.40 5.97
N ILE A 290 8.70 -26.36 5.24
CA ILE A 290 8.74 -24.98 5.73
C ILE A 290 7.69 -24.16 4.98
N TYR A 291 6.83 -23.48 5.75
CA TYR A 291 5.84 -22.56 5.19
C TYR A 291 6.40 -21.14 5.13
N LEU A 292 6.17 -20.49 4.00
CA LEU A 292 6.63 -19.14 3.71
C LEU A 292 5.42 -18.20 3.66
N VAL A 293 5.22 -17.43 4.73
CA VAL A 293 4.05 -16.58 4.92
C VAL A 293 4.42 -15.12 4.65
N PRO A 294 3.90 -14.49 3.59
CA PRO A 294 4.16 -13.07 3.35
C PRO A 294 3.38 -12.19 4.34
N THR A 295 4.02 -11.15 4.87
CA THR A 295 3.36 -10.09 5.63
C THR A 295 2.43 -9.29 4.69
N PRO A 296 1.16 -9.06 5.07
CA PRO A 296 0.24 -8.31 4.22
C PRO A 296 0.60 -6.82 4.18
N PRO A 297 0.25 -6.08 3.13
CA PRO A 297 0.43 -4.63 3.07
C PRO A 297 -0.29 -3.89 4.22
N SER A 298 0.02 -2.60 4.43
CA SER A 298 -0.63 -1.75 5.45
C SER A 298 -2.10 -1.40 5.16
N VAL A 299 -2.56 -1.71 3.95
CA VAL A 299 -3.94 -1.54 3.48
C VAL A 299 -4.43 -2.88 2.92
N PRO A 300 -5.75 -3.08 2.77
CA PRO A 300 -6.30 -4.25 2.09
C PRO A 300 -5.72 -4.46 0.69
N MET A 301 -5.69 -5.72 0.24
CA MET A 301 -4.91 -6.13 -0.92
C MET A 301 -5.31 -5.40 -2.20
N GLU A 302 -6.63 -5.25 -2.39
CA GLU A 302 -7.26 -4.60 -3.52
C GLU A 302 -6.85 -3.13 -3.68
N CYS A 303 -6.34 -2.48 -2.63
CA CYS A 303 -5.79 -1.13 -2.70
C CYS A 303 -4.45 -1.06 -3.45
N ASN A 304 -3.84 -2.20 -3.79
CA ASN A 304 -2.58 -2.28 -4.52
C ASN A 304 -2.77 -3.01 -5.85
N LYS A 305 -1.94 -2.70 -6.85
CA LYS A 305 -1.97 -3.40 -8.16
C LYS A 305 -1.42 -4.82 -8.09
N SER A 306 -0.56 -5.09 -7.09
CA SER A 306 -0.03 -6.41 -6.81
C SER A 306 0.38 -6.56 -5.35
N PHE A 307 0.68 -7.81 -4.97
CA PHE A 307 1.31 -8.16 -3.70
C PHE A 307 2.75 -8.64 -3.93
N PRO A 308 3.76 -7.75 -3.90
CA PRO A 308 5.14 -8.12 -4.20
C PRO A 308 5.68 -9.26 -3.34
N MET A 309 5.38 -9.29 -2.05
CA MET A 309 5.87 -10.33 -1.14
C MET A 309 5.24 -11.70 -1.40
N LEU A 310 3.98 -11.77 -1.81
CA LEU A 310 3.37 -13.02 -2.26
C LEU A 310 4.02 -13.54 -3.54
N ILE A 311 4.20 -12.65 -4.54
CA ILE A 311 4.85 -13.02 -5.79
C ILE A 311 6.27 -13.53 -5.52
N LEU A 312 7.00 -12.88 -4.62
CA LEU A 312 8.31 -13.34 -4.17
C LEU A 312 8.25 -14.72 -3.52
N ALA A 313 7.31 -14.94 -2.60
CA ALA A 313 7.16 -16.23 -1.92
C ALA A 313 6.88 -17.37 -2.92
N GLU A 314 6.02 -17.13 -3.91
CA GLU A 314 5.74 -18.06 -5.01
C GLU A 314 7.01 -18.38 -5.83
N TRP A 315 7.78 -17.35 -6.18
CA TRP A 315 9.02 -17.50 -6.93
C TRP A 315 10.10 -18.25 -6.13
N TRP A 316 10.25 -17.94 -4.85
CA TRP A 316 11.19 -18.63 -3.96
C TRP A 316 10.82 -20.10 -3.78
N SER A 317 9.54 -20.43 -3.69
CA SER A 317 9.08 -21.83 -3.67
C SER A 317 9.50 -22.58 -4.94
N LYS A 318 9.38 -21.94 -6.10
CA LYS A 318 9.85 -22.50 -7.39
C LYS A 318 11.37 -22.65 -7.40
N TYR A 319 12.12 -21.66 -6.94
CA TYR A 319 13.59 -21.75 -6.88
C TYR A 319 14.06 -22.85 -5.92
N ALA A 320 13.45 -22.94 -4.73
CA ALA A 320 13.73 -23.97 -3.73
C ALA A 320 13.47 -25.37 -4.28
N TYR A 321 12.40 -25.58 -5.06
CA TYR A 321 12.16 -26.85 -5.74
C TYR A 321 13.36 -27.29 -6.61
N PHE A 322 13.93 -26.37 -7.40
CA PHE A 322 15.10 -26.65 -8.23
C PHE A 322 16.38 -26.82 -7.41
N ALA A 323 16.61 -25.99 -6.39
CA ALA A 323 17.75 -26.10 -5.49
C ALA A 323 17.75 -27.45 -4.76
N ARG A 324 16.58 -27.91 -4.30
CA ARG A 324 16.40 -29.24 -3.68
C ARG A 324 16.72 -30.36 -4.65
N LYS A 325 16.24 -30.30 -5.90
CA LYS A 325 16.56 -31.30 -6.93
C LYS A 325 18.06 -31.42 -7.21
N LYS A 326 18.80 -30.34 -7.05
CA LYS A 326 20.27 -30.30 -7.18
C LYS A 326 21.01 -30.70 -5.90
N GLY A 327 20.30 -31.00 -4.81
CA GLY A 327 20.90 -31.31 -3.52
C GLY A 327 21.49 -30.11 -2.77
N GLU A 328 21.16 -28.88 -3.19
CA GLU A 328 21.68 -27.65 -2.56
C GLU A 328 21.01 -27.35 -1.20
N ILE A 329 19.80 -27.87 -0.99
CA ILE A 329 19.00 -27.79 0.24
C ILE A 329 18.27 -29.11 0.51
N ASN A 330 17.92 -29.33 1.78
CA ASN A 330 17.23 -30.54 2.26
C ASN A 330 15.83 -30.24 2.83
N PHE A 331 15.27 -29.06 2.56
CA PHE A 331 13.92 -28.66 2.96
C PHE A 331 13.01 -28.44 1.76
N ILE A 332 11.70 -28.47 2.02
CA ILE A 332 10.63 -28.08 1.10
C ILE A 332 10.19 -26.68 1.52
N LEU A 333 10.15 -25.75 0.59
CA LEU A 333 9.65 -24.40 0.82
C LEU A 333 8.30 -24.24 0.11
N GLU A 334 7.24 -23.98 0.87
CA GLU A 334 5.89 -23.78 0.34
C GLU A 334 5.40 -22.37 0.67
N HIS A 335 5.12 -21.57 -0.36
CA HIS A 335 4.39 -20.32 -0.19
C HIS A 335 3.01 -20.58 0.43
N PHE A 336 2.65 -19.75 1.40
CA PHE A 336 1.42 -19.92 2.16
C PHE A 336 0.75 -18.57 2.39
N TYR A 337 -0.08 -18.19 1.42
CA TYR A 337 -0.89 -16.97 1.51
C TYR A 337 -2.15 -17.23 2.34
N ILE A 338 -2.13 -16.77 3.58
CA ILE A 338 -3.22 -17.01 4.53
C ILE A 338 -3.63 -15.77 5.32
N VAL A 339 -2.67 -14.87 5.61
CA VAL A 339 -2.91 -13.66 6.38
C VAL A 339 -3.19 -12.50 5.44
N GLU A 340 -4.26 -11.78 5.72
CA GLU A 340 -4.65 -10.57 5.00
C GLU A 340 -4.97 -9.46 5.98
N ARG A 341 -4.84 -8.22 5.51
CA ARG A 341 -5.35 -7.05 6.21
C ARG A 341 -6.74 -6.73 5.66
N PHE A 342 -7.77 -6.82 6.50
CA PHE A 342 -9.16 -6.57 6.09
C PHE A 342 -9.60 -5.12 6.32
N TRP A 343 -8.80 -4.36 7.06
CA TRP A 343 -9.06 -2.95 7.38
C TRP A 343 -7.77 -2.14 7.33
N PRO A 344 -7.77 -0.89 6.85
CA PRO A 344 -6.56 -0.10 6.82
C PRO A 344 -5.97 0.16 8.21
N THR A 345 -4.66 0.25 8.30
CA THR A 345 -3.96 0.72 9.50
C THR A 345 -3.18 1.98 9.16
N PRO A 346 -3.21 3.02 10.00
CA PRO A 346 -2.34 4.18 9.83
C PRO A 346 -0.89 3.71 9.69
N PRO A 347 -0.11 4.23 8.73
CA PRO A 347 1.28 3.84 8.61
C PRO A 347 2.03 4.07 9.92
N ALA A 348 2.76 3.06 10.39
CA ALA A 348 3.46 3.07 11.68
C ALA A 348 4.60 4.11 11.80
N HIS A 349 4.81 4.92 10.76
CA HIS A 349 5.73 6.06 10.73
C HIS A 349 5.00 7.41 10.86
N MET A 350 3.69 7.45 10.61
CA MET A 350 2.84 8.64 10.79
C MET A 350 2.18 8.67 12.16
N SER A 351 2.04 7.52 12.82
CA SER A 351 1.67 7.48 14.23
C SER A 351 2.91 7.75 15.10
N ASN A 352 2.86 8.81 15.92
CA ASN A 352 3.84 9.06 16.99
C ASN A 352 3.84 7.97 18.10
N GLY A 353 3.13 6.86 17.89
CA GLY A 353 3.01 5.74 18.82
C GLY A 353 4.17 4.76 18.70
N ARG A 354 4.39 3.97 19.76
CA ARG A 354 5.30 2.82 19.71
C ARG A 354 4.79 1.81 18.67
N ARG A 355 5.68 1.25 17.84
CA ARG A 355 5.35 0.15 16.90
C ARG A 355 5.05 -1.12 17.67
N GLU A 356 3.84 -1.22 18.20
CA GLU A 356 3.36 -2.32 19.02
C GLU A 356 2.68 -3.40 18.16
N VAL A 357 2.68 -4.64 18.65
CA VAL A 357 2.10 -5.79 17.94
C VAL A 357 0.57 -5.69 17.88
N ARG A 358 -0.07 -5.26 18.98
CA ARG A 358 -1.53 -5.26 19.17
C ARG A 358 -2.29 -4.41 18.13
N PRO A 359 -1.88 -3.16 17.80
CA PRO A 359 -2.55 -2.38 16.76
C PRO A 359 -2.60 -3.05 15.38
N HIS A 360 -1.61 -3.89 15.05
CA HIS A 360 -1.68 -4.66 13.82
C HIS A 360 -2.77 -5.73 13.87
N LEU A 361 -2.99 -6.38 15.03
CA LEU A 361 -3.97 -7.45 15.19
C LEU A 361 -5.42 -6.96 15.02
N GLU A 362 -5.70 -5.68 15.30
CA GLU A 362 -7.03 -5.06 15.11
C GLU A 362 -7.57 -5.15 13.68
N THR A 363 -6.67 -5.32 12.70
CA THR A 363 -6.97 -5.19 11.27
C THR A 363 -6.50 -6.39 10.44
N LEU A 364 -5.83 -7.36 11.08
CA LEU A 364 -5.32 -8.57 10.46
C LEU A 364 -6.24 -9.75 10.73
N GLY A 365 -6.39 -10.61 9.73
CA GLY A 365 -7.13 -11.86 9.87
C GLY A 365 -6.62 -12.94 8.93
N THR A 366 -6.99 -14.19 9.22
CA THR A 366 -6.75 -15.32 8.32
C THR A 366 -8.01 -15.65 7.54
N TYR A 367 -7.85 -16.13 6.31
CA TYR A 367 -9.00 -16.67 5.58
C TYR A 367 -9.62 -17.86 6.33
N LYS A 368 -10.95 -17.93 6.32
CA LYS A 368 -11.71 -18.98 7.01
C LYS A 368 -11.46 -20.37 6.42
N LYS A 369 -11.68 -21.40 7.25
CA LYS A 369 -11.71 -22.83 6.89
C LYS A 369 -10.38 -23.40 6.38
N ILE A 370 -9.26 -22.93 6.92
CA ILE A 370 -7.95 -23.47 6.55
C ILE A 370 -7.59 -24.66 7.44
N THR A 371 -7.17 -25.75 6.81
CA THR A 371 -6.73 -26.97 7.47
C THR A 371 -5.43 -26.70 8.23
N LYS A 372 -5.34 -27.23 9.46
CA LYS A 372 -4.10 -27.23 10.25
C LYS A 372 -2.96 -27.85 9.45
N ASN A 373 -1.77 -27.25 9.55
CA ASN A 373 -0.61 -27.63 8.76
C ASN A 373 0.47 -28.32 9.60
N ASP A 374 1.15 -29.31 9.01
CA ASP A 374 2.14 -30.20 9.63
C ASP A 374 3.60 -29.79 9.32
N GLY A 375 3.86 -28.49 9.25
CA GLY A 375 5.19 -27.94 8.96
C GLY A 375 6.20 -28.17 10.08
N THR A 376 7.47 -28.16 9.73
CA THR A 376 8.60 -28.16 10.68
C THR A 376 9.03 -26.76 11.09
N ALA A 377 8.67 -25.74 10.31
CA ALA A 377 8.90 -24.34 10.63
C ALA A 377 7.98 -23.41 9.81
N VAL A 378 7.79 -22.19 10.29
CA VAL A 378 7.16 -21.10 9.55
C VAL A 378 8.16 -19.95 9.42
N ILE A 379 8.29 -19.40 8.22
CA ILE A 379 9.10 -18.21 7.93
C ILE A 379 8.15 -17.10 7.49
N ILE A 380 8.14 -16.02 8.26
CA ILE A 380 7.35 -14.83 7.94
C ILE A 380 8.22 -13.87 7.13
N LEU A 381 7.77 -13.55 5.92
CA LEU A 381 8.48 -12.70 4.98
C LEU A 381 8.01 -11.27 5.01
N ASP A 382 8.94 -10.33 5.08
CA ASP A 382 8.64 -8.89 5.02
C ASP A 382 9.53 -8.17 3.99
N ASP A 383 9.11 -6.99 3.54
CA ASP A 383 9.92 -6.20 2.60
C ASP A 383 11.11 -5.54 3.32
N ILE A 384 10.86 -4.85 4.43
CA ILE A 384 11.88 -4.22 5.26
C ILE A 384 11.56 -4.44 6.74
N VAL A 385 12.50 -5.04 7.46
CA VAL A 385 12.40 -5.17 8.91
C VAL A 385 13.16 -4.06 9.63
N THR A 386 12.52 -3.43 10.61
CA THR A 386 13.18 -2.56 11.60
C THR A 386 13.13 -3.20 12.99
N SER A 387 11.94 -3.49 13.50
CA SER A 387 11.71 -4.09 14.83
C SER A 387 11.12 -5.51 14.80
N GLY A 388 10.67 -5.98 13.63
CA GLY A 388 9.97 -7.27 13.50
C GLY A 388 8.52 -7.26 13.98
N THR A 389 7.97 -6.10 14.37
CA THR A 389 6.62 -5.96 14.94
C THR A 389 5.55 -6.60 14.05
N GLN A 390 5.60 -6.36 12.74
CA GLN A 390 4.62 -6.92 11.80
C GLN A 390 4.75 -8.44 11.67
N MET A 391 5.99 -8.97 11.66
CA MET A 391 6.22 -10.41 11.66
C MET A 391 5.67 -11.05 12.96
N ASN A 392 5.89 -10.41 14.11
CA ASN A 392 5.36 -10.88 15.40
C ASN A 392 3.83 -10.86 15.44
N ALA A 393 3.18 -9.86 14.83
CA ALA A 393 1.71 -9.81 14.70
C ALA A 393 1.18 -10.97 13.85
N VAL A 394 1.83 -11.25 12.72
CA VAL A 394 1.49 -12.40 11.87
C VAL A 394 1.70 -13.73 12.62
N ALA A 395 2.81 -13.88 13.34
CA ALA A 395 3.08 -15.07 14.15
C ALA A 395 2.01 -15.28 15.23
N THR A 396 1.68 -14.20 15.96
CA THR A 396 0.65 -14.19 17.00
C THR A 396 -0.70 -14.64 16.43
N LEU A 397 -1.15 -14.02 15.34
CA LEU A 397 -2.42 -14.38 14.69
C LEU A 397 -2.47 -15.86 14.28
N LEU A 398 -1.39 -16.36 13.67
CA LEU A 398 -1.33 -17.74 13.18
C LEU A 398 -1.33 -18.79 14.30
N THR A 399 -0.68 -18.50 15.42
CA THR A 399 -0.68 -19.36 16.62
C THR A 399 -2.05 -19.37 17.28
N GLU A 400 -2.62 -18.20 17.54
CA GLU A 400 -3.86 -18.04 18.31
C GLU A 400 -5.09 -18.55 17.56
N VAL A 401 -5.15 -18.38 16.23
CA VAL A 401 -6.19 -19.00 15.39
C VAL A 401 -5.99 -20.52 15.26
N GLY A 402 -4.84 -21.04 15.68
CA GLY A 402 -4.54 -22.47 15.69
C GLY A 402 -4.24 -23.05 14.31
N ILE A 403 -3.74 -22.24 13.38
CA ILE A 403 -3.30 -22.67 12.03
C ILE A 403 -2.08 -23.59 12.15
N PHE A 404 -1.14 -23.19 13.01
CA PHE A 404 0.05 -23.97 13.37
C PHE A 404 -0.01 -24.35 14.84
N LYS A 405 0.58 -25.50 15.19
CA LYS A 405 0.73 -25.91 16.59
C LYS A 405 1.79 -25.04 17.27
N ASN A 406 1.64 -24.79 18.56
CA ASN A 406 2.57 -23.98 19.37
C ASN A 406 4.02 -24.48 19.34
N GLU A 407 4.24 -25.75 19.01
CA GLU A 407 5.57 -26.38 18.91
C GLU A 407 6.32 -26.04 17.61
N ILE A 408 5.63 -25.52 16.59
CA ILE A 408 6.25 -25.20 15.29
C ILE A 408 6.98 -23.85 15.43
N PRO A 409 8.31 -23.79 15.25
CA PRO A 409 9.07 -22.56 15.40
C PRO A 409 8.76 -21.55 14.29
N PHE A 410 8.65 -20.28 14.68
CA PHE A 410 8.57 -19.13 13.77
C PHE A 410 9.94 -18.48 13.59
N TYR A 411 10.26 -18.16 12.34
CA TYR A 411 11.41 -17.36 11.92
C TYR A 411 10.93 -16.14 11.16
N GLY A 412 11.76 -15.10 11.14
CA GLY A 412 11.55 -13.93 10.29
C GLY A 412 12.56 -13.90 9.15
N TYR A 413 12.17 -13.40 7.99
CA TYR A 413 13.13 -13.06 6.95
C TYR A 413 12.69 -11.81 6.19
N ALA A 414 13.58 -10.84 6.04
CA ALA A 414 13.28 -9.61 5.33
C ALA A 414 14.14 -9.44 4.08
N PHE A 415 13.60 -8.73 3.09
CA PHE A 415 14.43 -8.33 1.95
C PHE A 415 15.55 -7.41 2.39
N ALA A 416 15.24 -6.42 3.23
CA ALA A 416 16.24 -5.57 3.84
C ALA A 416 16.02 -5.39 5.35
N ARG A 417 17.11 -5.22 6.11
CA ARG A 417 17.07 -4.84 7.52
C ARG A 417 17.54 -3.41 7.67
N THR A 418 16.78 -2.60 8.40
CA THR A 418 17.19 -1.22 8.71
C THR A 418 18.40 -1.24 9.65
N THR A 419 19.49 -0.56 9.29
CA THR A 419 20.77 -0.58 10.03
C THR A 419 21.33 0.85 10.20
N ARG A 420 21.97 1.13 11.34
CA ARG A 420 22.72 2.37 11.64
C ARG A 420 23.78 2.13 12.74
N PRO A 421 24.90 2.89 12.79
CA PRO A 421 25.90 2.75 13.84
C PRO A 421 25.39 3.35 15.15
N GLY A 422 25.45 2.60 16.25
CA GLY A 422 25.18 3.09 17.60
C GLY A 422 23.73 3.52 17.89
N ALA A 423 22.79 3.31 16.95
CA ALA A 423 21.39 3.64 17.14
C ALA A 423 20.64 2.45 17.75
N ASP A 424 19.80 2.73 18.75
CA ASP A 424 18.82 1.76 19.22
C ASP A 424 17.63 1.66 18.24
N VAL A 425 16.75 0.70 18.50
CA VAL A 425 15.57 0.47 17.64
C VAL A 425 14.68 1.72 17.57
N SER A 426 14.53 2.46 18.66
CA SER A 426 13.65 3.65 18.69
C SER A 426 14.16 4.76 17.76
N GLU A 427 15.47 5.00 17.76
CA GLU A 427 16.08 6.01 16.88
C GLU A 427 16.05 5.57 15.41
N LEU A 428 16.26 4.28 15.12
CA LEU A 428 16.09 3.72 13.77
C LEU A 428 14.67 3.93 13.23
N LEU A 429 13.66 3.72 14.07
CA LEU A 429 12.25 3.89 13.69
C LEU A 429 11.92 5.36 13.38
N ARG A 430 12.40 6.30 14.21
CA ARG A 430 12.21 7.75 14.00
C ARG A 430 12.82 8.22 12.68
N LEU A 431 14.04 7.78 12.39
CA LEU A 431 14.77 8.19 11.18
C LEU A 431 14.24 7.56 9.91
N PHE A 432 13.83 6.29 9.96
CA PHE A 432 13.15 5.66 8.84
C PHE A 432 11.91 6.48 8.46
N SER A 433 11.13 6.88 9.46
CA SER A 433 9.96 7.75 9.30
C SER A 433 10.33 9.10 8.66
N ALA A 434 11.36 9.77 9.19
CA ALA A 434 11.86 11.03 8.62
C ALA A 434 12.35 10.89 7.17
N SER A 435 12.99 9.77 6.81
CA SER A 435 13.47 9.51 5.45
C SER A 435 12.35 9.17 4.45
N GLU A 436 11.18 8.75 4.94
CA GLU A 436 9.97 8.59 4.14
C GLU A 436 9.28 9.94 3.95
N ILE A 437 9.18 10.74 5.01
CA ILE A 437 8.64 12.10 4.97
C ILE A 437 9.51 13.02 4.09
N ALA A 438 10.83 12.97 4.20
CA ALA A 438 11.74 13.75 3.34
C ALA A 438 11.78 13.25 1.89
N GLY A 439 11.23 12.06 1.62
CA GLY A 439 10.95 11.57 0.27
C GLY A 439 9.51 11.87 -0.19
N SER A 440 8.74 12.67 0.56
CA SER A 440 7.35 13.13 0.32
C SER A 440 7.32 14.57 -0.17
#